data_AF-A0ABC8Z685-F1
#
_entry.id   AF-A0ABC8Z685-F1
#
_cell.length_a   1.000
_cell.length_b   1.000
_cell.length_c   1.000
_cell.angle_alpha   90.00
_cell.angle_beta   90.00
_cell.angle_gamma   90.00
#
_symmetry.space_group_name_H-M   'P 1'
#
loop_
_entity.id
_entity.type
_entity.pdbx_description
1 polymer ?
#
loop_
_entity_poly.entity_id
_entity_poly.type
_entity_poly.pdbx_seq_one_letter_code
_entity_poly.pdbx_strand_id
1 'polypeptide(L)'
;MRLARAILPLVRTTTTTAASSPAALLRVGDALRERRRFTEADVAAYAAVSGDRNPVHLDDDAARDVGGFQRGRVVHGMLVASVFPSVIAAHFPGAVYASQTLRFAAPVYVGDEVVARVQAIHIRTMATNGSTSSRYAVKFATKCFMDEDEGSLAIDGEAMAILPTLDWSSETASK
;
A
#
# COMPACT_ATOMS: atom_id res chain seq x y z
N MET A 1 -24.89 7.31 69.69
CA MET A 1 -25.36 6.59 68.48
C MET A 1 -24.23 6.60 67.45
N ARG A 2 -24.08 5.49 66.71
CA ARG A 2 -22.84 4.95 66.12
C ARG A 2 -22.19 5.80 65.00
N LEU A 3 -20.85 5.81 64.97
CA LEU A 3 -20.02 6.28 63.86
C LEU A 3 -20.21 5.42 62.60
N ALA A 4 -20.39 6.06 61.44
CA ALA A 4 -20.39 5.40 60.14
C ALA A 4 -18.97 5.33 59.55
N ARG A 5 -18.52 4.11 59.23
CA ARG A 5 -17.26 3.84 58.51
C ARG A 5 -17.51 3.95 57.00
N ALA A 6 -16.76 4.81 56.32
CA ALA A 6 -16.72 4.84 54.86
C ALA A 6 -15.85 3.69 54.32
N ILE A 7 -16.38 2.91 53.37
CA ILE A 7 -15.67 1.85 52.64
C ILE A 7 -15.32 2.43 51.27
N LEU A 8 -14.04 2.64 50.97
CA LEU A 8 -13.57 2.97 49.61
C LEU A 8 -13.46 1.66 48.79
N PRO A 9 -13.93 1.62 47.53
CA PRO A 9 -13.66 0.48 46.66
C PRO A 9 -12.23 0.53 46.13
N LEU A 10 -11.53 -0.59 46.23
CA LEU A 10 -10.20 -0.80 45.68
C LEU A 10 -10.33 -1.00 44.15
N VAL A 11 -10.11 0.05 43.36
CA VAL A 11 -10.03 -0.07 41.90
C VAL A 11 -8.71 -0.74 41.54
N ARG A 12 -8.81 -1.98 41.03
CA ARG A 12 -7.67 -2.76 40.57
C ARG A 12 -7.41 -2.40 39.10
N THR A 13 -6.50 -1.47 38.86
CA THR A 13 -6.02 -1.16 37.51
C THR A 13 -5.10 -2.30 37.04
N THR A 14 -5.62 -3.17 36.17
CA THR A 14 -4.78 -4.09 35.40
C THR A 14 -4.26 -3.34 34.17
N THR A 15 -3.04 -2.83 34.25
CA THR A 15 -2.30 -2.37 33.08
C THR A 15 -1.81 -3.60 32.34
N THR A 16 -2.54 -4.02 31.30
CA THR A 16 -2.02 -4.99 30.33
C THR A 16 -1.07 -4.24 29.40
N THR A 17 0.23 -4.38 29.62
CA THR A 17 1.25 -3.99 28.66
C THR A 17 1.19 -4.98 27.50
N ALA A 18 0.66 -4.55 26.35
CA ALA A 18 0.78 -5.32 25.12
C ALA A 18 2.27 -5.37 24.73
N ALA A 19 2.85 -6.57 24.75
CA ALA A 19 4.21 -6.77 24.26
C ALA A 19 4.19 -6.60 22.73
N SER A 20 4.83 -5.54 22.22
CA SER A 20 5.01 -5.35 20.79
C SER A 20 5.84 -6.52 20.25
N SER A 21 5.33 -7.23 19.25
CA SER A 21 6.15 -8.21 18.53
C SER A 21 7.36 -7.50 17.94
N PRO A 22 8.57 -8.09 18.02
CA PRO A 22 9.76 -7.48 17.43
C PRO A 22 9.53 -7.28 15.93
N ALA A 23 9.96 -6.14 15.40
CA ALA A 23 9.92 -5.86 13.97
C ALA A 23 10.60 -7.01 13.21
N ALA A 24 9.93 -7.54 12.20
CA ALA A 24 10.51 -8.53 11.31
C ALA A 24 11.58 -7.85 10.45
N LEU A 25 12.63 -8.56 10.07
CA LEU A 25 13.67 -8.04 9.17
C LEU A 25 13.30 -8.40 7.73
N LEU A 26 13.23 -7.43 6.83
CA LEU A 26 12.96 -7.65 5.40
C LEU A 26 14.10 -8.45 4.74
N ARG A 27 13.74 -9.51 4.04
CA ARG A 27 14.64 -10.38 3.27
C ARG A 27 14.22 -10.44 1.81
N VAL A 28 15.16 -10.79 0.93
CA VAL A 28 14.83 -11.13 -0.45
C VAL A 28 13.85 -12.31 -0.47
N GLY A 29 12.77 -12.17 -1.22
CA GLY A 29 11.66 -13.11 -1.28
C GLY A 29 10.43 -12.66 -0.48
N ASP A 30 10.59 -11.83 0.55
CA ASP A 30 9.49 -11.34 1.36
C ASP A 30 8.54 -10.48 0.53
N ALA A 31 7.24 -10.65 0.76
CA ALA A 31 6.18 -9.98 0.01
C ALA A 31 5.18 -9.30 0.93
N LEU A 32 4.96 -8.02 0.66
CA LEU A 32 3.93 -7.17 1.22
C LEU A 32 2.68 -7.21 0.34
N ARG A 33 1.50 -7.17 0.96
CA ARG A 33 0.21 -7.18 0.26
C ARG A 33 -0.74 -6.14 0.82
N GLU A 34 -1.51 -5.54 -0.06
CA GLU A 34 -2.59 -4.61 0.27
C GLU A 34 -3.77 -4.82 -0.67
N ARG A 35 -4.97 -4.79 -0.11
CA ARG A 35 -6.22 -4.83 -0.87
C ARG A 35 -6.77 -3.42 -0.99
N ARG A 36 -7.20 -3.06 -2.19
CA ARG A 36 -7.84 -1.75 -2.40
C ARG A 36 -8.98 -1.85 -3.39
N ARG A 37 -10.12 -1.28 -3.01
CA ARG A 37 -11.24 -1.00 -3.91
C ARG A 37 -11.20 0.46 -4.31
N PHE A 38 -11.26 0.74 -5.60
CA PHE A 38 -11.29 2.12 -6.11
C PHE A 38 -12.72 2.54 -6.40
N THR A 39 -13.13 3.66 -5.80
CA THR A 39 -14.47 4.23 -5.96
C THR A 39 -14.50 5.27 -7.07
N GLU A 40 -15.70 5.66 -7.50
CA GLU A 40 -15.88 6.81 -8.41
C GLU A 40 -15.29 8.09 -7.84
N ALA A 41 -15.35 8.27 -6.51
CA ALA A 41 -14.77 9.41 -5.83
C ALA A 41 -13.23 9.42 -5.91
N ASP A 42 -12.58 8.26 -5.77
CA ASP A 42 -11.13 8.14 -5.95
C ASP A 42 -10.71 8.55 -7.38
N VAL A 43 -11.45 8.05 -8.38
CA VAL A 43 -11.17 8.33 -9.80
C VAL A 43 -11.38 9.81 -10.12
N ALA A 44 -12.48 10.40 -9.64
CA ALA A 44 -12.74 11.83 -9.82
C ALA A 44 -11.68 12.71 -9.14
N ALA A 45 -11.30 12.36 -7.90
CA ALA A 45 -10.26 13.07 -7.17
C ALA A 45 -8.89 12.95 -7.86
N TYR A 46 -8.54 11.77 -8.34
CA TYR A 46 -7.29 11.55 -9.08
C TYR A 46 -7.27 12.33 -10.40
N ALA A 47 -8.36 12.33 -11.17
CA ALA A 47 -8.48 13.13 -12.39
C ALA A 47 -8.33 14.64 -12.11
N ALA A 48 -8.87 15.12 -10.99
CA ALA A 48 -8.75 16.51 -10.59
C ALA A 48 -7.31 16.91 -10.23
N VAL A 49 -6.58 16.09 -9.48
CA VAL A 49 -5.20 16.40 -9.05
C VAL A 49 -4.15 16.13 -10.13
N SER A 50 -4.31 15.05 -10.91
CA SER A 50 -3.35 14.67 -11.96
C SER A 50 -3.55 15.47 -13.25
N GLY A 51 -4.76 16.01 -13.47
CA GLY A 51 -5.16 16.61 -14.74
C GLY A 51 -5.54 15.57 -15.82
N ASP A 52 -5.39 14.27 -15.56
CA ASP A 52 -5.80 13.22 -16.48
C ASP A 52 -7.33 13.05 -16.47
N ARG A 53 -7.97 13.80 -17.37
CA ARG A 53 -9.41 13.80 -17.60
C ARG A 53 -9.81 12.99 -18.84
N ASN A 54 -9.03 11.98 -19.22
CA ASN A 54 -9.42 11.11 -20.33
C ASN A 54 -10.84 10.54 -20.08
N PRO A 55 -11.80 10.71 -21.01
CA PRO A 55 -13.19 10.29 -20.83
C PRO A 55 -13.38 8.83 -20.45
N VAL A 56 -12.45 7.94 -20.82
CA VAL A 56 -12.51 6.50 -20.46
C VAL A 56 -12.53 6.25 -18.94
N HIS A 57 -12.11 7.23 -18.14
CA HIS A 57 -12.14 7.17 -16.68
C HIS A 57 -13.40 7.81 -16.08
N LEU A 58 -14.09 8.69 -16.81
CA LEU A 58 -15.10 9.60 -16.25
C LEU A 58 -16.49 9.42 -16.83
N ASP A 59 -16.59 8.81 -18.02
CA ASP A 59 -17.85 8.56 -18.72
C ASP A 59 -17.96 7.09 -19.17
N ASP A 60 -19.06 6.42 -18.81
CA ASP A 60 -19.25 4.98 -19.11
C ASP A 60 -19.46 4.71 -20.61
N ASP A 61 -20.09 5.63 -21.33
CA ASP A 61 -20.37 5.46 -22.75
C ASP A 61 -19.08 5.70 -23.56
N ALA A 62 -18.31 6.73 -23.23
CA ALA A 62 -16.99 6.94 -23.82
C ALA A 62 -16.03 5.78 -23.54
N ALA A 63 -16.08 5.20 -22.34
CA ALA A 63 -15.28 4.03 -21.99
C ALA A 63 -15.64 2.80 -22.85
N ARG A 64 -16.93 2.57 -23.12
CA ARG A 64 -17.39 1.48 -24.00
C ARG A 64 -17.09 1.76 -25.46
N ASP A 65 -17.48 2.93 -25.97
CA ASP A 65 -17.51 3.25 -27.39
C ASP A 65 -16.12 3.55 -27.95
N VAL A 66 -15.30 4.31 -27.21
CA VAL A 66 -13.96 4.72 -27.64
C VAL A 66 -12.90 3.80 -27.06
N GLY A 67 -13.04 3.43 -25.78
CA GLY A 67 -12.06 2.63 -25.06
C GLY A 67 -12.20 1.11 -25.26
N GLY A 68 -13.35 0.64 -25.74
CA GLY A 68 -13.66 -0.79 -25.83
C GLY A 68 -13.88 -1.48 -24.48
N PHE A 69 -13.98 -0.72 -23.38
CA PHE A 69 -14.14 -1.21 -22.01
C PHE A 69 -15.60 -1.57 -21.74
N GLN A 70 -15.97 -2.82 -22.04
CA GLN A 70 -17.36 -3.28 -22.07
C GLN A 70 -18.14 -3.05 -20.76
N ARG A 71 -17.45 -3.08 -19.61
CA ARG A 71 -18.10 -2.90 -18.30
C ARG A 71 -18.25 -1.42 -17.88
N GLY A 72 -17.84 -0.46 -18.71
CA GLY A 72 -17.88 0.97 -18.41
C GLY A 72 -16.53 1.54 -18.01
N ARG A 73 -16.54 2.60 -17.19
CA ARG A 73 -15.33 3.34 -16.78
C ARG A 73 -14.28 2.46 -16.12
N VAL A 74 -13.03 2.73 -16.47
CA VAL A 74 -11.85 2.07 -15.89
C VAL A 74 -11.09 3.04 -14.98
N VAL A 75 -10.45 2.50 -13.95
CA VAL A 75 -9.57 3.26 -13.05
C VAL A 75 -8.30 3.65 -13.80
N HIS A 76 -7.75 4.85 -13.56
CA HIS A 76 -6.44 5.22 -14.10
C HIS A 76 -5.39 4.21 -13.68
N GLY A 77 -4.61 3.67 -14.63
CA GLY A 77 -3.55 2.70 -14.31
C GLY A 77 -2.53 3.26 -13.31
N MET A 78 -2.25 4.56 -13.38
CA MET A 78 -1.37 5.26 -12.44
C MET A 78 -1.98 5.41 -11.03
N LEU A 79 -3.31 5.56 -10.92
CA LEU A 79 -4.00 5.55 -9.63
C LEU A 79 -3.90 4.16 -8.98
N VAL A 80 -4.09 3.09 -9.75
CA VAL A 80 -3.88 1.72 -9.26
C VAL A 80 -2.43 1.51 -8.82
N ALA A 81 -1.45 1.93 -9.64
CA ALA A 81 -0.04 1.82 -9.32
C ALA A 81 0.40 2.63 -8.09
N SER A 82 -0.35 3.68 -7.70
CA SER A 82 -0.07 4.48 -6.51
C SER A 82 -0.14 3.69 -5.19
N VAL A 83 -0.71 2.50 -5.20
CA VAL A 83 -0.74 1.60 -4.03
C VAL A 83 0.67 1.12 -3.68
N PHE A 84 1.57 0.89 -4.65
CA PHE A 84 2.92 0.39 -4.39
C PHE A 84 3.76 1.30 -3.48
N PRO A 85 3.92 2.61 -3.76
CA PRO A 85 4.61 3.52 -2.85
C PRO A 85 3.90 3.65 -1.50
N SER A 86 2.57 3.57 -1.45
CA SER A 86 1.80 3.60 -0.19
C SER A 86 2.14 2.41 0.71
N VAL A 87 2.16 1.20 0.14
CA VAL A 87 2.53 -0.04 0.86
C VAL A 87 3.96 0.05 1.39
N ILE A 88 4.91 0.47 0.55
CA ILE A 88 6.31 0.61 0.97
C ILE A 88 6.45 1.65 2.09
N ALA A 89 5.80 2.81 1.97
CA ALA A 89 5.88 3.87 2.97
C ALA A 89 5.20 3.51 4.30
N ALA A 90 4.14 2.69 4.27
CA ALA A 90 3.45 2.23 5.48
C ALA A 90 4.34 1.31 6.33
N HIS A 91 5.12 0.42 5.70
CA HIS A 91 6.00 -0.50 6.40
C HIS A 91 7.41 0.07 6.64
N PHE A 92 7.85 1.01 5.82
CA PHE A 92 9.16 1.66 5.93
C PHE A 92 9.01 3.19 5.91
N PRO A 93 8.55 3.81 7.02
CA PRO A 93 8.42 5.26 7.10
C PRO A 93 9.73 5.98 6.76
N GLY A 94 9.65 6.98 5.87
CA GLY A 94 10.83 7.68 5.35
C GLY A 94 11.49 7.00 4.14
N ALA A 95 10.91 5.94 3.59
CA ALA A 95 11.32 5.37 2.32
C ALA A 95 11.23 6.41 1.19
N VAL A 96 12.26 6.44 0.34
CA VAL A 96 12.29 7.27 -0.88
C VAL A 96 12.00 6.39 -2.08
N TYR A 97 10.92 6.69 -2.79
CA TYR A 97 10.54 5.99 -4.02
C TYR A 97 11.34 6.55 -5.20
N ALA A 98 12.32 5.78 -5.70
CA ALA A 98 13.30 6.28 -6.65
C ALA A 98 12.90 6.06 -8.11
N SER A 99 12.29 4.92 -8.43
CA SER A 99 11.83 4.63 -9.79
C SER A 99 10.75 3.56 -9.83
N GLN A 100 10.01 3.51 -10.94
CA GLN A 100 8.98 2.53 -11.23
C GLN A 100 8.95 2.21 -12.74
N THR A 101 8.87 0.93 -13.08
CA THR A 101 8.43 0.47 -14.41
C THR A 101 6.99 -0.06 -14.32
N LEU A 102 6.17 0.14 -15.35
CA LEU A 102 4.76 -0.32 -15.35
C LEU A 102 4.40 -0.92 -16.71
N ARG A 103 3.73 -2.07 -16.67
CA ARG A 103 2.97 -2.66 -17.76
C ARG A 103 1.52 -2.83 -17.30
N PHE A 104 0.59 -2.17 -17.98
CA PHE A 104 -0.85 -2.33 -17.75
C PHE A 104 -1.34 -3.52 -18.57
N ALA A 105 -1.59 -4.65 -17.90
CA ALA A 105 -1.90 -5.92 -18.53
C ALA A 105 -3.41 -6.14 -18.74
N ALA A 106 -4.24 -5.63 -17.83
CA ALA A 106 -5.70 -5.70 -17.92
C ALA A 106 -6.33 -4.45 -17.27
N PRO A 107 -7.52 -4.03 -17.74
CA PRO A 107 -8.23 -2.90 -17.13
C PRO A 107 -8.74 -3.25 -15.74
N VAL A 108 -8.63 -2.30 -14.82
CA VAL A 108 -9.31 -2.32 -13.51
C VAL A 108 -10.56 -1.46 -13.64
N TYR A 109 -11.73 -2.02 -13.36
CA TYR A 109 -12.98 -1.26 -13.44
C TYR A 109 -13.27 -0.57 -12.11
N VAL A 110 -14.02 0.54 -12.18
CA VAL A 110 -14.45 1.23 -10.96
C VAL A 110 -15.30 0.29 -10.11
N GLY A 111 -15.02 0.23 -8.81
CA GLY A 111 -15.65 -0.69 -7.88
C GLY A 111 -14.99 -2.06 -7.80
N ASP A 112 -14.06 -2.43 -8.69
CA ASP A 112 -13.26 -3.65 -8.54
C ASP A 112 -12.32 -3.52 -7.33
N GLU A 113 -12.09 -4.63 -6.63
CA GLU A 113 -11.04 -4.75 -5.62
C GLU A 113 -9.80 -5.36 -6.28
N VAL A 114 -8.64 -4.81 -5.96
CA VAL A 114 -7.36 -5.31 -6.43
C VAL A 114 -6.47 -5.71 -5.27
N VAL A 115 -5.59 -6.68 -5.52
CA VAL A 115 -4.52 -7.08 -4.60
C VAL A 115 -3.19 -6.56 -5.13
N ALA A 116 -2.62 -5.57 -4.46
CA ALA A 116 -1.26 -5.11 -4.73
C ALA A 116 -0.27 -5.98 -3.96
N ARG A 117 0.79 -6.43 -4.63
CA ARG A 117 1.89 -7.21 -4.07
C ARG A 117 3.21 -6.53 -4.35
N VAL A 118 3.99 -6.28 -3.30
CA VAL A 118 5.32 -5.68 -3.36
C VAL A 118 6.32 -6.67 -2.78
N GLN A 119 7.15 -7.27 -3.62
CA GLN A 119 8.07 -8.34 -3.21
C GLN A 119 9.53 -7.91 -3.34
N ALA A 120 10.31 -8.01 -2.27
CA ALA A 120 11.73 -7.68 -2.31
C ALA A 120 12.48 -8.71 -3.17
N ILE A 121 13.12 -8.26 -4.25
CA ILE A 121 13.87 -9.14 -5.16
C ILE A 121 15.38 -8.87 -5.12
N HIS A 122 15.80 -7.69 -4.62
CA HIS A 122 17.20 -7.38 -4.41
C HIS A 122 17.37 -6.34 -3.29
N ILE A 123 18.35 -6.53 -2.41
CA ILE A 123 18.67 -5.60 -1.31
C ILE A 123 20.17 -5.32 -1.35
N ARG A 124 20.54 -4.03 -1.32
CA ARG A 124 21.93 -3.58 -1.26
C ARG A 124 22.10 -2.49 -0.21
N THR A 125 23.03 -2.67 0.73
CA THR A 125 23.43 -1.63 1.66
C THR A 125 24.10 -0.48 0.92
N MET A 126 23.71 0.76 1.23
CA MET A 126 24.32 1.97 0.70
C MET A 126 25.32 2.52 1.71
N ALA A 127 26.50 2.92 1.22
CA ALA A 127 27.50 3.60 2.04
C ALA A 127 26.92 4.92 2.58
N THR A 128 27.22 5.21 3.84
CA THR A 128 26.78 6.44 4.49
C THR A 128 27.86 7.51 4.29
N ASN A 129 27.50 8.61 3.64
CA ASN A 129 28.41 9.75 3.45
C ASN A 129 28.52 10.53 4.78
N GLY A 130 29.17 9.94 5.79
CA GLY A 130 29.34 10.54 7.12
C GLY A 130 28.10 10.48 8.03
N SER A 131 27.07 9.70 7.66
CA SER A 131 25.88 9.44 8.50
C SER A 131 26.03 8.14 9.30
N THR A 132 25.55 8.13 10.55
CA THR A 132 25.56 6.94 11.42
C THR A 132 24.47 5.92 11.05
N SER A 133 23.49 6.29 10.22
CA SER A 133 22.36 5.43 9.85
C SER A 133 22.55 4.79 8.48
N SER A 134 22.61 3.47 8.44
CA SER A 134 22.63 2.68 7.19
C SER A 134 21.37 2.97 6.35
N ARG A 135 21.53 3.01 5.03
CA ARG A 135 20.41 3.03 4.07
C ARG A 135 20.48 1.82 3.16
N TYR A 136 19.34 1.42 2.61
CA TYR A 136 19.23 0.23 1.78
C TYR A 136 18.57 0.57 0.46
N ALA A 137 19.26 0.30 -0.65
CA ALA A 137 18.61 0.30 -1.96
C ALA A 137 17.92 -1.05 -2.13
N VAL A 138 16.59 -1.03 -2.26
CA VAL A 138 15.77 -2.23 -2.41
C VAL A 138 15.03 -2.18 -3.73
N LYS A 139 15.21 -3.22 -4.54
CA LYS A 139 14.42 -3.46 -5.74
C LYS A 139 13.24 -4.35 -5.36
N PHE A 140 12.04 -3.93 -5.74
CA PHE A 140 10.81 -4.68 -5.54
C PHE A 140 10.21 -5.09 -6.88
N ALA A 141 9.72 -6.32 -6.99
CA ALA A 141 8.73 -6.68 -7.99
C ALA A 141 7.37 -6.16 -7.51
N THR A 142 6.67 -5.40 -8.34
CA THR A 142 5.37 -4.79 -8.02
C THR A 142 4.30 -5.34 -8.95
N LYS A 143 3.30 -6.01 -8.39
CA LYS A 143 2.21 -6.60 -9.16
C LYS A 143 0.87 -6.20 -8.58
N CYS A 144 -0.13 -6.07 -9.45
CA CYS A 144 -1.51 -5.86 -9.06
C CYS A 144 -2.37 -6.93 -9.71
N PHE A 145 -3.23 -7.58 -8.93
CA PHE A 145 -4.09 -8.68 -9.37
C PHE A 145 -5.56 -8.33 -9.16
N MET A 146 -6.44 -8.88 -10.00
CA MET A 146 -7.89 -8.71 -9.94
C MET A 146 -8.60 -9.76 -9.07
N ASP A 147 -7.84 -10.72 -8.54
CA ASP A 147 -8.34 -11.78 -7.67
C ASP A 147 -7.34 -12.08 -6.56
N GLU A 148 -7.82 -12.76 -5.51
CA GLU A 148 -7.03 -13.08 -4.32
C GLU A 148 -5.97 -14.15 -4.57
N ASP A 149 -6.24 -15.05 -5.52
CA ASP A 149 -5.36 -16.16 -5.88
C ASP A 149 -4.20 -15.72 -6.80
N GLU A 150 -4.13 -14.42 -7.10
CA GLU A 150 -3.10 -13.79 -7.95
C GLU A 150 -3.05 -14.39 -9.39
N GLY A 151 -4.19 -14.89 -9.87
CA GLY A 151 -4.36 -15.52 -11.19
C GLY A 151 -4.55 -14.51 -12.33
N SER A 152 -5.18 -13.37 -12.05
CA SER A 152 -5.51 -12.35 -13.05
C SER A 152 -4.69 -11.08 -12.87
N LEU A 153 -3.64 -10.90 -13.66
CA LEU A 153 -2.71 -9.77 -13.55
C LEU A 153 -3.26 -8.50 -14.21
N ALA A 154 -3.38 -7.42 -13.44
CA ALA A 154 -3.75 -6.09 -13.93
C ALA A 154 -2.52 -5.21 -14.22
N ILE A 155 -1.52 -5.22 -13.32
CA ILE A 155 -0.30 -4.42 -13.45
C ILE A 155 0.91 -5.27 -13.12
N ASP A 156 1.98 -5.11 -13.90
CA ASP A 156 3.29 -5.72 -13.66
C ASP A 156 4.38 -4.66 -13.73
N GLY A 157 5.43 -4.80 -12.93
CA GLY A 157 6.48 -3.81 -12.87
C GLY A 157 7.50 -4.05 -11.79
N GLU A 158 8.42 -3.10 -11.67
CA GLU A 158 9.44 -3.09 -10.64
C GLU A 158 9.62 -1.69 -10.07
N ALA A 159 9.80 -1.61 -8.76
CA ALA A 159 10.12 -0.38 -8.04
C ALA A 159 11.54 -0.42 -7.51
N MET A 160 12.21 0.74 -7.47
CA MET A 160 13.40 0.95 -6.65
C MET A 160 13.04 1.90 -5.52
N ALA A 161 13.35 1.52 -4.27
CA ALA A 161 13.21 2.40 -3.12
C ALA A 161 14.49 2.43 -2.28
N ILE A 162 14.75 3.57 -1.65
CA ILE A 162 15.80 3.70 -0.63
C ILE A 162 15.11 3.66 0.74
N LEU A 163 15.38 2.61 1.51
CA LEU A 163 14.81 2.40 2.83
C LEU A 163 15.77 2.90 3.92
N PRO A 164 15.26 3.54 4.99
CA PRO A 164 16.07 3.94 6.14
C PRO A 164 16.37 2.78 7.11
N THR A 165 15.58 1.70 7.05
CA THR A 165 15.76 0.47 7.81
C THR A 165 15.22 -0.72 7.01
N LEU A 166 15.61 -1.94 7.39
CA LEU A 166 14.98 -3.18 6.92
C LEU A 166 13.98 -3.75 7.93
N ASP A 167 13.90 -3.17 9.12
CA ASP A 167 12.95 -3.59 10.16
C ASP A 167 11.54 -3.12 9.78
N TRP A 168 10.59 -4.05 9.64
CA TRP A 168 9.19 -3.76 9.36
C TRP A 168 8.28 -4.35 10.43
N SER A 169 7.25 -3.59 10.82
CA SER A 169 6.20 -4.09 11.69
C SER A 169 5.26 -5.00 10.89
N SER A 170 4.96 -6.19 11.44
CA SER A 170 3.92 -7.08 10.93
C SER A 170 2.50 -6.60 11.27
N GLU A 171 2.37 -5.54 12.07
CA GLU A 171 1.09 -4.87 12.27
C GLU A 171 0.73 -4.15 10.96
N THR A 172 -0.15 -4.77 10.18
CA THR A 172 -0.94 -4.07 9.18
C THR A 172 -1.61 -2.91 9.90
N ALA A 173 -1.27 -1.68 9.52
CA ALA A 173 -1.98 -0.51 9.99
C ALA A 173 -3.42 -0.61 9.45
N SER A 174 -4.30 -1.27 10.21
CA SER A 174 -5.74 -1.14 10.01
C SER A 174 -6.07 0.33 10.16
N LYS A 175 -6.33 0.99 9.03
CA LYS A 175 -7.02 2.27 8.98
C LYS A 175 -8.30 2.07 8.19
#